data_AF-A0A8J2HB37-F1
#
_entry.id   AF-A0A8J2HB37-F1
#
_cell.length_a   1.000
_cell.length_b   1.000
_cell.length_c   1.000
_cell.angle_alpha   90.00
_cell.angle_beta   90.00
_cell.angle_gamma   90.00
#
_symmetry.space_group_name_H-M   'P 1'
#
loop_
_entity.id
_entity.type
_entity.pdbx_description
1 polymer ?
#
loop_
_entity_poly.entity_id
_entity_poly.type
_entity_poly.pdbx_seq_one_letter_code
_entity_poly.pdbx_strand_id
1 'polypeptide(L)'
;MPTFKIKTQEGYSEDIKVSEGVLQGEILSPLLFVLNKYSFKGFHIMENLSVDPMHDYLDGICPHDLALILQHFIYQEKLFNIEQLNCRIQGFNYGCNYNQNKPPEILVSHLRQTMRLAMSAAEMLAFVRNICLILGEFVDEDNEY
;
A
#
# COMPACT_ATOMS: atom_id res chain seq x y z
N MET A 1 -12.44 18.43 -11.36
CA MET A 1 -11.50 18.38 -10.23
C MET A 1 -12.25 17.85 -9.02
N PRO A 2 -11.90 16.69 -8.46
CA PRO A 2 -12.52 16.22 -7.23
C PRO A 2 -12.04 17.09 -6.07
N THR A 3 -13.00 17.73 -5.40
CA THR A 3 -12.75 18.61 -4.25
C THR A 3 -12.51 17.75 -3.02
N PHE A 4 -11.27 17.67 -2.53
CA PHE A 4 -10.96 17.01 -1.27
C PHE A 4 -11.47 17.89 -0.12
N LYS A 5 -12.63 17.56 0.43
CA LYS A 5 -13.20 18.27 1.59
C LYS A 5 -12.72 17.59 2.86
N ILE A 6 -11.92 18.30 3.64
CA ILE A 6 -11.55 17.88 4.99
C ILE A 6 -12.83 17.88 5.85
N LYS A 7 -13.19 16.74 6.44
CA LYS A 7 -14.41 16.62 7.26
C LYS A 7 -14.27 17.46 8.53
N THR A 8 -15.27 18.28 8.82
CA THR A 8 -15.40 19.01 10.10
C THR A 8 -15.99 18.09 11.18
N GLN A 9 -15.78 18.40 12.46
CA GLN A 9 -16.27 17.60 13.59
C GLN A 9 -17.80 17.38 13.55
N GLU A 10 -18.55 18.39 13.09
CA GLU A 10 -20.00 18.33 12.92
C GLU A 10 -20.40 17.31 11.83
N GLY A 11 -19.76 17.35 10.66
CA GLY A 11 -20.06 16.43 9.56
C GLY A 11 -19.73 14.97 9.89
N TYR A 12 -18.66 14.74 10.65
CA TYR A 12 -18.31 13.39 11.11
C TYR A 12 -19.31 12.83 12.14
N SER A 13 -19.88 13.70 12.99
CA SER A 13 -20.89 13.30 13.99
C SER A 13 -22.22 12.89 13.35
N GLU A 14 -22.54 13.45 12.18
CA GLU A 14 -23.68 13.06 11.35
C GLU A 14 -23.42 11.71 10.66
N ASP A 15 -22.22 11.47 10.14
CA ASP A 15 -21.84 10.21 9.48
C ASP A 15 -21.92 8.99 10.43
N ILE A 16 -21.52 9.14 11.70
CA ILE A 16 -21.61 8.05 12.71
C ILE A 16 -23.07 7.61 12.95
N LYS A 17 -24.04 8.53 12.83
CA LYS A 17 -25.47 8.20 12.99
C LYS A 17 -26.04 7.44 11.79
N VAL A 18 -25.41 7.58 10.62
CA VAL A 18 -25.85 6.94 9.37
C VAL A 18 -25.27 5.52 9.23
N SER A 19 -24.11 5.23 9.84
CA SER A 19 -23.35 4.00 9.61
C SER A 19 -23.73 2.79 10.47
N GLU A 20 -25.01 2.58 10.82
CA GLU A 20 -25.47 1.30 11.41
C GLU A 20 -25.42 0.13 10.40
N GLY A 21 -25.23 0.41 9.12
CA GLY A 21 -25.00 -0.59 8.08
C GLY A 21 -23.86 -0.19 7.16
N VAL A 22 -22.84 -1.04 7.09
CA VAL A 22 -21.77 -1.05 6.07
C VAL A 22 -20.69 0.04 6.23
N LEU A 23 -19.63 -0.30 6.97
CA LEU A 23 -18.30 0.32 6.83
C LEU A 23 -17.32 -0.69 6.25
N GLN A 24 -17.59 -1.13 5.02
CA GLN A 24 -16.60 -1.67 4.10
C GLN A 24 -16.33 -0.55 3.09
N GLY A 25 -15.47 0.39 3.45
CA GLY A 25 -15.22 1.55 2.59
C GLY A 25 -14.45 2.65 3.30
N GLU A 26 -13.14 2.46 3.36
CA GLU A 26 -12.13 3.52 3.22
C GLU A 26 -11.93 4.60 4.29
N ILE A 27 -12.66 4.71 5.40
CA ILE A 27 -12.41 5.89 6.28
C ILE A 27 -11.87 5.59 7.68
N LEU A 28 -12.06 4.41 8.27
CA LEU A 28 -11.52 4.15 9.61
C LEU A 28 -11.25 2.66 9.78
N SER A 29 -10.12 2.32 10.40
CA SER A 29 -9.94 0.95 10.89
C SER A 29 -11.14 0.58 11.78
N PRO A 30 -11.68 -0.64 11.70
CA PRO A 30 -12.81 -1.08 12.53
C PRO A 30 -12.59 -0.81 14.02
N LEU A 31 -11.33 -0.80 14.44
CA LEU A 31 -10.87 -0.49 15.79
C LEU A 31 -11.11 0.98 16.16
N LEU A 32 -10.79 1.93 15.27
CA LEU A 32 -11.02 3.36 15.51
C LEU A 32 -12.51 3.68 15.63
N PHE A 33 -13.35 3.01 14.83
CA PHE A 33 -14.81 3.11 14.94
C PHE A 33 -15.33 2.59 16.28
N VAL A 34 -14.86 1.44 16.74
CA VAL A 34 -15.23 0.86 18.04
C VAL A 34 -14.79 1.78 19.19
N LEU A 35 -13.55 2.27 19.19
CA LEU A 35 -13.05 3.17 20.25
C LEU A 35 -13.86 4.47 20.35
N ASN A 36 -14.28 5.01 19.21
CA ASN A 36 -15.12 6.19 19.17
C ASN A 36 -16.55 5.91 19.62
N LYS A 37 -17.16 4.81 19.14
CA LYS A 37 -18.53 4.41 19.51
C LYS A 37 -18.68 4.13 21.01
N TYR A 38 -17.70 3.47 21.63
CA TYR A 38 -17.75 3.15 23.06
C TYR A 38 -17.29 4.31 23.95
N SER A 39 -17.03 5.50 23.38
CA SER A 39 -16.79 6.76 24.08
C SER A 39 -15.85 6.59 25.27
N PHE A 40 -14.64 6.10 25.00
CA PHE A 40 -13.59 6.14 26.00
C PHE A 40 -13.39 7.60 26.39
N LYS A 41 -13.64 7.96 27.66
CA LYS A 41 -13.57 9.35 28.13
C LYS A 41 -12.20 9.94 27.77
N GLY A 42 -12.19 10.90 26.82
CA GLY A 42 -10.99 11.58 26.35
C GLY A 42 -10.41 11.10 25.01
N PHE A 43 -11.05 10.16 24.31
CA PHE A 43 -10.68 9.79 22.95
C PHE A 43 -11.67 10.38 21.94
N HIS A 44 -11.22 11.32 21.12
CA HIS A 44 -11.97 11.82 19.98
C HIS A 44 -11.14 11.62 18.70
N ILE A 45 -11.76 11.06 17.68
CA ILE A 45 -11.04 10.60 16.48
C ILE A 45 -10.35 11.73 15.71
N MET A 46 -10.92 12.93 15.78
CA MET A 46 -10.36 14.13 15.13
C MET A 46 -9.30 14.82 15.99
N GLU A 47 -9.15 14.44 17.27
CA GLU A 47 -8.15 14.99 18.20
C GLU A 47 -6.97 14.03 18.41
N ASN A 48 -7.20 12.72 18.25
CA ASN A 48 -6.24 11.66 18.51
C ASN A 48 -5.93 10.85 17.25
N LEU A 49 -5.89 11.50 16.09
CA LEU A 49 -5.58 10.85 14.82
C LEU A 49 -4.12 10.37 14.85
N SER A 50 -3.94 9.05 14.83
CA SER A 50 -2.63 8.41 14.65
C SER A 50 -2.54 7.90 13.22
N VAL A 51 -1.39 8.12 12.58
CA VAL A 51 -1.06 7.49 11.29
C VAL A 51 -0.93 5.99 11.51
N ASP A 52 -1.47 5.19 10.59
CA ASP A 52 -1.30 3.74 10.55
C ASP A 52 -0.36 3.41 9.38
N PRO A 53 0.95 3.19 9.63
CA PRO A 53 1.89 2.89 8.56
C PRO A 53 1.53 1.65 7.74
N MET A 54 0.78 0.70 8.32
CA MET A 54 0.36 -0.49 7.58
C MET A 54 -0.70 -0.12 6.55
N HIS A 55 -1.73 0.64 6.95
CA HIS A 55 -2.83 0.99 6.04
C HIS A 55 -2.52 2.18 5.14
N ASP A 56 -1.81 3.19 5.65
CA ASP A 56 -1.52 4.41 4.90
C ASP A 56 -0.35 4.20 3.93
N TYR A 57 0.67 3.44 4.35
CA TYR A 57 1.87 3.23 3.54
C TYR A 57 1.87 1.87 2.84
N LEU A 58 1.82 0.76 3.59
CA LEU A 58 2.04 -0.58 3.03
C LEU A 58 0.85 -1.09 2.19
N ASP A 59 -0.38 -0.90 2.65
CA ASP A 59 -1.59 -1.23 1.87
C ASP A 59 -2.13 -0.01 1.11
N GLY A 60 -1.71 1.19 1.50
CA GLY A 60 -2.13 2.46 0.93
C GLY A 60 -1.33 2.82 -0.31
N ILE A 61 -0.37 3.73 -0.17
CA ILE A 61 0.31 4.37 -1.32
C ILE A 61 1.35 3.47 -2.00
N CYS A 62 2.08 2.65 -1.24
CA CYS A 62 3.23 1.90 -1.75
C CYS A 62 2.89 0.91 -2.90
N PRO A 63 1.79 0.15 -2.85
CA PRO A 63 1.40 -0.74 -3.94
C PRO A 63 1.12 -0.02 -5.27
N HIS A 64 0.73 1.25 -5.22
CA HIS A 64 0.42 2.06 -6.40
C HIS A 64 1.70 2.68 -6.99
N ASP A 65 2.51 3.31 -6.14
CA ASP A 65 3.75 3.96 -6.57
C ASP A 65 4.72 2.94 -7.18
N LEU A 66 4.89 1.78 -6.52
CA LEU A 66 5.73 0.72 -7.06
C LEU A 66 5.19 0.13 -8.36
N ALA A 67 3.87 0.03 -8.53
CA ALA A 67 3.29 -0.43 -9.79
C ALA A 67 3.61 0.56 -10.94
N LEU A 68 3.58 1.86 -10.67
CA LEU A 68 3.96 2.90 -11.64
C LEU A 68 5.45 2.84 -12.00
N ILE A 69 6.32 2.75 -10.99
CA ILE A 69 7.78 2.66 -11.20
C ILE A 69 8.12 1.41 -12.03
N LEU A 70 7.56 0.25 -11.66
CA LEU A 70 7.78 -0.99 -12.40
C LEU A 70 7.21 -0.93 -13.82
N GLN A 71 6.04 -0.30 -14.02
CA GLN A 71 5.48 -0.09 -15.35
C GLN A 71 6.42 0.77 -16.22
N HIS A 72 7.00 1.82 -15.65
CA HIS A 72 7.96 2.70 -16.32
C HIS A 72 9.21 1.93 -16.74
N PHE A 73 9.87 1.24 -15.81
CA PHE A 73 11.08 0.47 -16.11
C PHE A 73 10.86 -0.65 -17.13
N ILE A 74 9.71 -1.34 -17.09
CA ILE A 74 9.44 -2.47 -17.99
C ILE A 74 8.99 -2.00 -19.38
N TYR A 75 8.11 -0.99 -19.46
CA TYR A 75 7.47 -0.65 -20.74
C TYR A 75 8.04 0.60 -21.41
N GLN A 76 8.52 1.58 -20.64
CA GLN A 76 9.09 2.82 -21.17
C GLN A 76 10.60 2.66 -21.38
N GLU A 77 11.34 2.33 -20.33
CA GLU A 77 12.80 2.17 -20.40
C GLU A 77 13.24 0.79 -20.90
N LYS A 78 12.36 -0.21 -20.76
CA LYS A 78 12.59 -1.61 -21.20
C LYS A 78 13.87 -2.22 -20.63
N LEU A 79 14.20 -1.87 -19.39
CA LEU A 79 15.38 -2.37 -18.68
C LEU A 79 15.31 -3.89 -18.45
N PHE A 80 14.11 -4.38 -18.13
CA PHE A 80 13.83 -5.79 -17.89
C PHE A 80 12.37 -6.11 -18.24
N ASN A 81 12.06 -7.41 -18.32
CA ASN A 81 10.70 -7.89 -18.53
C ASN A 81 10.07 -8.43 -17.23
N ILE A 82 8.75 -8.63 -17.25
CA ILE A 82 8.01 -9.07 -16.05
C ILE A 82 8.43 -10.48 -15.58
N GLU A 83 8.86 -11.34 -16.50
CA GLU A 83 9.29 -12.70 -16.20
C GLU A 83 10.63 -12.69 -15.45
N GLN A 84 11.59 -11.87 -15.90
CA GLN A 84 12.86 -11.63 -15.23
C GLN A 84 12.65 -11.06 -13.83
N LEU A 85 11.74 -10.09 -13.68
CA LEU A 85 11.38 -9.55 -12.38
C LEU A 85 10.83 -10.63 -11.45
N ASN A 86 9.85 -11.42 -11.91
CA ASN A 86 9.26 -12.48 -11.09
C ASN A 86 10.27 -13.57 -10.74
N CYS A 87 11.14 -13.96 -11.68
CA CYS A 87 12.23 -14.89 -11.40
C CYS A 87 13.15 -14.37 -10.30
N ARG A 88 13.47 -13.07 -10.28
CA ARG A 88 14.30 -12.46 -9.24
C ARG A 88 13.56 -12.37 -7.90
N ILE A 89 12.32 -11.92 -7.90
CA ILE A 89 11.48 -11.88 -6.68
C ILE A 89 11.37 -13.28 -6.07
N GLN A 90 11.17 -14.32 -6.89
CA GLN A 90 11.05 -15.70 -6.42
C GLN A 90 12.41 -16.33 -6.06
N GLY A 91 13.50 -15.93 -6.70
CA GLY A 91 14.85 -16.43 -6.42
C GLY A 91 15.56 -15.73 -5.26
N PHE A 92 15.08 -14.57 -4.82
CA PHE A 92 15.74 -13.77 -3.80
C PHE A 92 15.66 -14.42 -2.41
N ASN A 93 16.77 -14.39 -1.68
CA ASN A 93 16.84 -14.89 -0.31
C ASN A 93 16.43 -13.79 0.68
N TYR A 94 15.16 -13.80 1.09
CA TYR A 94 14.62 -12.86 2.09
C TYR A 94 15.05 -13.18 3.53
N GLY A 95 15.78 -14.28 3.76
CA GLY A 95 16.18 -14.74 5.08
C GLY A 95 15.11 -15.57 5.80
N CYS A 96 15.54 -16.26 6.86
CA CYS A 96 14.73 -17.23 7.60
C CYS A 96 13.42 -16.66 8.17
N ASN A 97 13.40 -15.38 8.56
CA ASN A 97 12.25 -14.74 9.17
C ASN A 97 11.19 -14.25 8.16
N TYR A 98 11.54 -14.12 6.87
CA TYR A 98 10.65 -13.54 5.85
C TYR A 98 10.19 -14.55 4.80
N ASN A 99 10.61 -15.82 4.89
CA ASN A 99 10.17 -16.87 3.97
C ASN A 99 8.64 -17.08 3.95
N GLN A 100 7.94 -16.76 5.03
CA GLN A 100 6.48 -16.82 5.10
C GLN A 100 5.80 -15.62 4.42
N ASN A 101 6.50 -14.48 4.30
CA ASN A 101 5.99 -13.22 3.75
C ASN A 101 6.66 -12.91 2.41
N LYS A 102 7.00 -13.96 1.66
CA LYS A 102 7.66 -13.83 0.37
C LYS A 102 6.70 -13.15 -0.61
N PRO A 103 7.11 -12.08 -1.31
CA PRO A 103 6.23 -11.41 -2.25
C PRO A 103 5.72 -12.37 -3.34
N PRO A 104 4.42 -12.32 -3.68
CA PRO A 104 3.85 -13.11 -4.76
C PRO A 104 4.36 -12.61 -6.12
N GLU A 105 4.13 -13.42 -7.16
CA GLU A 105 4.43 -13.01 -8.53
C GLU A 105 3.56 -11.82 -8.96
N ILE A 106 4.20 -10.86 -9.61
CA ILE A 106 3.55 -9.67 -10.16
C ILE A 106 2.97 -10.04 -11.52
N LEU A 107 1.65 -9.91 -11.66
CA LEU A 107 0.95 -10.16 -12.92
C LEU A 107 0.97 -8.91 -13.80
N VAL A 108 0.89 -9.12 -15.12
CA VAL A 108 0.80 -8.03 -16.10
C VAL A 108 -0.44 -7.15 -15.86
N SER A 109 -1.54 -7.75 -15.38
CA SER A 109 -2.75 -7.02 -14.99
C SER A 109 -2.49 -5.99 -13.89
N HIS A 110 -1.57 -6.29 -12.96
CA HIS A 110 -1.20 -5.38 -11.87
C HIS A 110 -0.57 -4.08 -12.37
N LEU A 111 0.16 -4.16 -13.49
CA LEU A 111 0.91 -3.05 -14.07
C LEU A 111 0.19 -2.34 -15.22
N ARG A 112 -0.87 -2.92 -15.78
CA ARG A 112 -1.58 -2.33 -16.93
C ARG A 112 -3.04 -1.99 -16.67
N GLN A 113 -3.69 -2.71 -15.76
CA GLN A 113 -5.13 -2.58 -15.53
C GLN A 113 -5.40 -1.96 -14.16
N THR A 114 -4.90 -2.59 -13.09
CA THR A 114 -5.21 -2.16 -11.73
C THR A 114 -4.27 -1.06 -11.23
N MET A 115 -3.07 -0.92 -11.82
CA MET A 115 -2.02 0.01 -11.37
C MET A 115 -1.79 -0.10 -9.86
N ARG A 116 -1.76 -1.35 -9.38
CA ARG A 116 -1.66 -1.71 -7.96
C ARG A 116 -1.12 -3.12 -7.84
N LEU A 117 -0.07 -3.29 -7.04
CA LEU A 117 0.46 -4.61 -6.69
C LEU A 117 -0.48 -5.33 -5.72
N ALA A 118 -0.87 -6.56 -6.05
CA ALA A 118 -1.68 -7.41 -5.17
C ALA A 118 -0.76 -8.15 -4.18
N MET A 119 -0.48 -7.50 -3.05
CA MET A 119 0.33 -8.03 -1.95
C MET A 119 -0.31 -7.62 -0.62
N SER A 120 -0.14 -8.44 0.41
CA SER A 120 -0.44 -8.04 1.79
C SER A 120 0.60 -7.05 2.31
N ALA A 121 0.27 -6.28 3.35
CA ALA A 121 1.21 -5.35 3.98
C ALA A 121 2.56 -5.99 4.38
N ALA A 122 2.54 -7.24 4.86
CA ALA A 122 3.76 -7.94 5.25
C ALA A 122 4.65 -8.31 4.04
N GLU A 123 4.04 -8.77 2.95
CA GLU A 123 4.72 -9.04 1.68
C GLU A 123 5.24 -7.75 1.05
N MET A 124 4.45 -6.67 1.08
CA MET A 124 4.86 -5.35 0.59
C MET A 124 6.06 -4.83 1.38
N LEU A 125 6.06 -4.96 2.71
CA LEU A 125 7.18 -4.56 3.54
C LEU A 125 8.45 -5.35 3.21
N ALA A 126 8.32 -6.66 2.96
CA ALA A 126 9.43 -7.50 2.53
C ALA A 126 9.94 -7.08 1.15
N PHE A 127 9.05 -6.73 0.23
CA PHE A 127 9.40 -6.26 -1.11
C PHE A 127 10.13 -4.92 -1.07
N VAL A 128 9.54 -3.89 -0.44
CA VAL A 128 10.11 -2.53 -0.35
C VAL A 128 11.51 -2.54 0.26
N ARG A 129 11.75 -3.36 1.29
CA ARG A 129 13.06 -3.45 1.93
C ARG A 129 14.15 -4.03 1.03
N ASN A 130 13.78 -4.86 0.06
CA ASN A 130 14.72 -5.60 -0.78
C ASN A 130 14.69 -5.16 -2.25
N ILE A 131 13.76 -4.29 -2.65
CA ILE A 131 13.54 -3.94 -4.06
C ILE A 131 14.79 -3.34 -4.71
N CYS A 132 15.53 -2.49 -4.00
CA CYS A 132 16.78 -1.92 -4.51
C CYS A 132 17.85 -2.98 -4.78
N LEU A 133 17.90 -4.06 -3.98
CA LEU A 133 18.83 -5.17 -4.19
C LEU A 133 18.35 -6.11 -5.31
N ILE A 134 17.03 -6.27 -5.45
CA ILE A 134 16.41 -7.09 -6.50
C ILE A 134 16.58 -6.43 -7.88
N LEU A 135 16.44 -5.10 -7.94
CA LEU A 135 16.48 -4.32 -9.17
C LEU A 135 17.86 -3.73 -9.49
N GLY A 136 18.80 -3.71 -8.55
CA GLY A 136 20.06 -2.99 -8.69
C GLY A 136 20.98 -3.46 -9.84
N GLU A 137 20.77 -4.64 -10.39
CA GLU A 137 21.49 -5.11 -11.58
C GLU A 137 20.88 -4.59 -12.90
N PHE A 138 19.62 -4.15 -12.88
CA PHE A 138 18.91 -3.70 -14.08
C PHE A 138 18.88 -2.18 -14.25
N VAL A 139 19.22 -1.43 -13.20
CA VAL A 139 19.21 0.03 -13.19
C VAL A 139 20.65 0.51 -13.19
N ASP A 140 21.07 1.17 -14.27
CA ASP A 140 22.42 1.74 -14.39
C ASP A 140 22.62 2.87 -13.36
N GLU A 141 23.85 3.05 -12.87
CA GLU A 141 24.20 4.10 -11.89
C GLU A 141 23.94 5.53 -12.40
N ASP A 142 23.88 5.70 -13.72
CA ASP A 142 23.62 6.97 -14.40
C ASP A 142 22.12 7.21 -14.72
N ASN A 143 21.22 6.35 -14.26
CA ASN A 143 19.78 6.59 -14.44
C ASN A 143 19.33 7.80 -13.60
N GLU A 144 18.65 8.77 -14.24
CA GLU A 144 18.18 9.99 -13.59
C GLU A 144 17.03 9.75 -12.58
N TYR A 145 16.45 8.53 -12.55
CA TYR A 145 15.26 8.16 -11.78
C TYR A 145 15.49 7.01 -10.80
#